data_AF-A0A936B1P9-F1
#
_entry.id   AF-A0A936B1P9-F1
#
_cell.length_a   1.000
_cell.length_b   1.000
_cell.length_c   1.000
_cell.angle_alpha   90.00
_cell.angle_beta   90.00
_cell.angle_gamma   90.00
#
_symmetry.space_group_name_H-M   'P 1'
#
loop_
_entity.id
_entity.type
_entity.pdbx_description
1 polymer ?
#
loop_
_entity_poly.entity_id
_entity_poly.type
_entity_poly.pdbx_seq_one_letter_code
_entity_poly.pdbx_strand_id
1 'polypeptide(L)' 'MYIPYNMLGRGVKVACGALGAGGNPALGNAYAYTVRARDSAGLGSANYGTAYCPAYTP' A
#
# COMPACT_ATOMS: atom_id res chain seq x y z
N MET A 1 -5.95 5.41 -5.84
CA MET A 1 -6.55 6.34 -4.87
C MET A 1 -5.54 7.43 -4.54
N TYR A 2 -5.94 8.71 -4.59
CA TYR A 2 -5.10 9.82 -4.11
C TYR A 2 -5.43 10.09 -2.64
N ILE A 3 -4.41 10.20 -1.79
CA ILE A 3 -4.54 10.47 -0.36
C ILE A 3 -3.73 11.74 -0.07
N PRO A 4 -4.35 12.82 0.42
CA PRO A 4 -3.66 14.03 0.84
C PRO A 4 -2.53 13.71 1.84
N TYR A 5 -1.39 14.41 1.75
CA TYR A 5 -0.20 14.09 2.55
C TYR A 5 -0.48 14.17 4.07
N ASN A 6 -1.33 15.10 4.50
CA ASN A 6 -1.73 15.28 5.90
C ASN A 6 -2.58 14.13 6.44
N MET A 7 -3.10 13.25 5.58
CA MET A 7 -3.86 12.06 5.97
C MET A 7 -2.98 10.80 6.06
N LEU A 8 -1.71 10.87 5.65
CA LEU A 8 -0.79 9.72 5.67
C LEU A 8 -0.14 9.47 7.04
N GLY A 9 -0.37 10.33 8.04
CA GLY A 9 0.35 10.33 9.32
C GLY A 9 0.55 8.95 9.95
N ARG A 10 -0.54 8.26 10.30
CA ARG A 10 -0.49 6.89 10.86
C ARG A 10 -0.53 5.77 9.79
N GLY A 11 -0.47 6.12 8.51
CA GLY A 11 -0.65 5.20 7.39
C GLY A 11 -2.12 4.91 7.06
N VAL A 12 -2.32 3.94 6.16
CA VAL A 12 -3.64 3.51 5.67
C VAL A 12 -3.98 2.15 6.28
N LYS A 13 -5.14 2.06 6.96
CA LYS A 13 -5.64 0.77 7.44
C LYS A 13 -6.27 0.00 6.28
N VAL A 14 -5.84 -1.24 6.10
CA VAL A 14 -6.30 -2.14 5.04
C VAL A 14 -6.77 -3.47 5.64
N ALA A 15 -7.69 -4.15 4.95
CA ALA A 15 -8.21 -5.44 5.41
C ALA A 15 -7.32 -6.57 4.89
N CYS A 16 -6.62 -7.28 5.77
CA CYS A 16 -5.70 -8.33 5.35
C CYS A 16 -6.35 -9.48 4.57
N GLY A 17 -7.64 -9.77 4.78
CA GLY A 17 -8.34 -10.85 4.07
C GLY A 17 -7.89 -12.26 4.48
N ALA A 18 -8.57 -13.28 3.96
CA ALA A 18 -8.28 -14.69 4.22
C ALA A 18 -7.00 -15.17 3.51
N LEU A 19 -6.54 -16.39 3.82
CA LEU A 19 -5.45 -17.06 3.11
C LEU A 19 -5.72 -17.13 1.60
N GLY A 20 -4.72 -16.80 0.79
CA GLY A 20 -4.82 -16.81 -0.67
C GLY A 20 -5.47 -15.58 -1.27
N ALA A 21 -6.01 -14.65 -0.48
CA ALA A 21 -6.75 -13.49 -1.01
C ALA A 21 -5.90 -12.59 -1.92
N GLY A 22 -4.60 -12.48 -1.65
CA GLY A 22 -3.63 -11.75 -2.47
C GLY A 22 -2.95 -12.56 -3.57
N GLY A 23 -3.44 -13.77 -3.88
CA GLY A 23 -2.86 -14.66 -4.89
C GLY A 23 -1.70 -15.54 -4.40
N ASN A 24 -1.12 -15.24 -3.24
CA ASN A 24 -0.22 -16.16 -2.54
C ASN A 24 -1.01 -17.00 -1.54
N PRO A 25 -1.07 -18.33 -1.68
CA PRO A 25 -1.87 -19.21 -0.80
C PRO A 25 -1.43 -19.16 0.68
N ALA A 26 -0.22 -18.70 0.98
CA ALA A 26 0.31 -18.60 2.35
C ALA A 26 0.09 -17.23 3.02
N LEU A 27 -0.45 -16.23 2.31
CA LEU A 27 -0.60 -14.85 2.81
C LEU A 27 -2.02 -14.33 2.59
N GLY A 28 -2.31 -13.18 3.20
CA GLY A 28 -3.52 -12.41 2.91
C GLY A 28 -3.38 -11.59 1.62
N ASN A 29 -4.08 -10.46 1.59
CA ASN A 29 -4.01 -9.45 0.53
C ASN A 29 -2.60 -8.85 0.42
N ALA A 30 -2.28 -8.41 -0.79
CA ALA A 30 -1.10 -7.62 -1.09
C ALA A 30 -1.53 -6.25 -1.63
N TYR A 31 -0.93 -5.19 -1.11
CA TYR A 31 -1.27 -3.81 -1.45
C TYR A 31 -0.08 -3.10 -2.08
N ALA A 32 -0.16 -2.89 -3.39
CA ALA A 32 0.80 -2.06 -4.11
C ALA A 32 0.55 -0.58 -3.80
N TYR A 33 1.62 0.17 -3.59
CA TYR A 33 1.60 1.60 -3.40
C TYR A 33 2.69 2.29 -4.25
N THR A 34 2.45 3.56 -4.55
CA THR A 34 3.42 4.39 -5.26
C THR A 34 3.62 5.68 -4.47
N VAL A 35 4.87 5.99 -4.17
CA VAL A 35 5.26 7.27 -3.59
C VAL A 35 5.74 8.16 -4.73
N ARG A 36 5.08 9.29 -4.95
CA ARG A 36 5.46 10.27 -5.98
C ARG A 36 5.83 11.57 -5.31
N ALA A 37 7.00 12.11 -5.65
CA ALA A 37 7.41 13.44 -5.25
C ALA A 37 7.48 14.33 -6.48
N ARG A 38 7.10 15.60 -6.31
CA ARG A 38 7.24 16.66 -7.31
C ARG A 38 7.79 17.90 -6.64
N ASP A 39 8.85 18.47 -7.19
CA ASP A 39 9.43 19.71 -6.68
C ASP A 39 8.72 20.95 -7.25
N SER A 40 9.13 22.14 -6.80
CA SER A 40 8.59 23.42 -7.27
C SER A 40 8.96 23.75 -8.72
N ALA A 41 10.00 23.12 -9.28
CA ALA A 41 10.36 23.22 -10.69
C ALA A 41 9.55 22.23 -11.57
N GLY A 42 8.72 21.39 -10.96
CA GLY A 42 7.89 20.40 -11.63
C GLY A 42 8.61 19.09 -11.96
N LEU A 43 9.85 18.90 -11.51
CA LEU A 43 10.57 17.63 -11.67
C LEU A 43 9.97 16.57 -10.74
N GLY A 44 9.85 15.35 -11.26
CA GLY A 44 9.18 14.26 -10.57
C GLY A 44 10.10 13.09 -10.27
N SER A 45 9.85 12.41 -9.15
CA SER A 45 10.38 11.08 -8.88
C SER A 45 9.25 10.16 -8.41
N ALA A 46 9.40 8.86 -8.67
CA ALA A 46 8.44 7.85 -8.26
C ALA A 46 9.16 6.62 -7.73
N ASN A 47 8.70 6.12 -6.58
CA ASN A 47 9.10 4.85 -6.00
C ASN A 47 7.87 3.95 -5.86
N TYR A 48 8.06 2.65 -6.01
CA TYR A 48 7.00 1.65 -6.01
C TYR A 48 7.29 0.64 -4.91
N GLY A 49 6.25 0.16 -4.25
CA GLY A 49 6.37 -0.86 -3.22
C GLY A 49 5.11 -1.68 -3.10
N THR A 50 5.22 -2.82 -2.44
CA THR A 50 4.10 -3.69 -2.11
C THR A 50 4.18 -4.05 -0.64
N ALA A 51 3.08 -3.86 0.08
CA ALA A 51 2.92 -4.35 1.43
C ALA A 51 2.14 -5.67 1.40
N TYR A 52 2.73 -6.72 1.93
CA TYR A 52 2.06 -8.01 2.09
C TYR A 52 1.47 -8.12 3.48
N CYS A 53 0.22 -8.54 3.56
CA CYS A 53 -0.46 -8.74 4.82
C CYS A 53 -0.37 -10.21 5.28
N PRO A 54 -0.23 -10.47 6.60
CA PRO A 54 -0.50 -11.80 7.13
C PRO A 54 -1.98 -12.14 6.87
N ALA A 55 -2.28 -13.40 6.58
CA ALA A 55 -3.67 -13.82 6.43
C ALA A 55 -4.44 -13.66 7.74
N TYR A 56 -5.70 -13.25 7.64
CA TYR A 56 -6.62 -13.26 8.77
C TYR A 56 -7.01 -14.71 9.10
N THR A 57 -6.57 -15.19 10.25
CA THR A 57 -7.06 -16.41 10.89
C THR A 57 -7.93 -16.00 12.09
N PRO A 58 -9.25 -16.20 12.04
CA PRO A 58 -10.16 -15.87 13.14
C PRO A 58 -9.91 -16.71 14.40
#